data_AF-A0A3G2S701-F1
#
_entry.id   AF-A0A3G2S701-F1
#
_cell.length_a   1.000
_cell.length_b   1.000
_cell.length_c   1.000
_cell.angle_alpha   90.00
_cell.angle_beta   90.00
_cell.angle_gamma   90.00
#
_symmetry.space_group_name_H-M   'P 1'
#
loop_
_entity.id
_entity.type
_entity.pdbx_description
1 polymer ?
#
loop_
_entity_poly.entity_id
_entity_poly.type
_entity_poly.pdbx_seq_one_letter_code
_entity_poly.pdbx_strand_id
1 'polypeptide(L)'
;MRTDVASEPERAGEPHVVPTPASVPDVTPSICLSLVEFKDMLRQFRAVDDGVTLRLNRAFAQSRDTGSSAPPSLLQRHDKSFSSSSATDLGRTTYASVPDTMCAAIWTELVQLWTRREDTIKYCIDVNAKHMPRPLSRDDRLDLDRAPAAASVPATAVSRGESDAEFTMRQLRNELAIEAIVRRRSLDVFKSRCRLFSPAHTEREQAYWRGY
;
A
#
# COMPACT_ATOMS: atom_id res chain seq x y z
N MET A 1 61.24 -14.41 -9.21
CA MET A 1 60.53 -14.01 -7.99
C MET A 1 59.04 -14.22 -8.22
N ARG A 2 58.50 -15.32 -7.71
CA ARG A 2 57.06 -15.59 -7.63
C ARG A 2 56.55 -14.91 -6.38
N THR A 3 55.52 -14.09 -6.49
CA THR A 3 54.77 -13.56 -5.36
C THR A 3 53.45 -14.33 -5.29
N ASP A 4 53.33 -15.18 -4.27
CA ASP A 4 52.10 -15.87 -3.91
C ASP A 4 51.04 -14.84 -3.50
N VAL A 5 49.90 -14.85 -4.19
CA VAL A 5 48.68 -14.16 -3.76
C VAL A 5 47.95 -15.13 -2.84
N ALA A 6 48.06 -14.90 -1.54
CA ALA A 6 47.26 -15.61 -0.55
C ALA A 6 45.79 -15.20 -0.70
N SER A 7 44.98 -16.16 -1.10
CA SER A 7 43.52 -16.13 -1.04
C SER A 7 43.06 -16.04 0.43
N GLU A 8 42.41 -14.93 0.78
CA GLU A 8 41.64 -14.81 2.03
C GLU A 8 40.40 -15.72 1.97
N PRO A 9 40.05 -16.41 3.08
CA PRO A 9 38.92 -17.31 3.11
C PRO A 9 37.59 -16.53 3.17
N GLU A 10 36.68 -16.86 2.25
CA GLU A 10 35.27 -16.46 2.33
C GLU A 10 34.70 -16.80 3.71
N ARG A 11 34.31 -15.76 4.44
CA ARG A 11 33.69 -15.89 5.75
C ARG A 11 32.28 -16.42 5.57
N ALA A 12 32.03 -17.57 6.20
CA ALA A 12 30.75 -18.23 6.28
C ALA A 12 29.58 -17.29 6.66
N GLY A 13 28.53 -17.34 5.84
CA GLY A 13 27.13 -17.25 6.25
C GLY A 13 26.74 -16.08 7.16
N GLU A 14 26.85 -14.85 6.65
CA GLU A 14 26.12 -13.73 7.25
C GLU A 14 24.62 -13.90 6.92
N PRO A 15 23.70 -13.88 7.91
CA PRO A 15 22.27 -13.99 7.61
C PRO A 15 21.92 -12.82 6.70
N HIS A 16 21.44 -13.12 5.50
CA HIS A 16 21.20 -12.13 4.46
C HIS A 16 19.98 -11.27 4.84
N VAL A 17 20.18 -10.32 5.76
CA VAL A 17 19.14 -9.42 6.29
C VAL A 17 18.53 -8.67 5.11
N VAL A 18 17.21 -8.78 4.92
CA VAL A 18 16.50 -7.91 3.98
C VAL A 18 16.62 -6.50 4.54
N PRO A 19 17.21 -5.52 3.83
CA PRO A 19 17.28 -4.16 4.35
C PRO A 19 15.86 -3.59 4.46
N THR A 20 15.52 -3.06 5.63
CA THR A 20 14.24 -2.37 5.83
C THR A 20 14.18 -1.13 4.93
N PRO A 21 13.09 -0.95 4.14
CA PRO A 21 12.95 0.22 3.28
C PRO A 21 12.96 1.53 4.09
N ALA A 22 13.55 2.59 3.55
CA ALA A 22 13.63 3.90 4.21
C ALA A 22 12.24 4.51 4.50
N SER A 23 11.21 4.09 3.77
CA SER A 23 9.81 4.50 3.98
C SER A 23 9.17 3.87 5.22
N VAL A 24 9.75 2.81 5.78
CA VAL A 24 9.22 2.03 6.92
C VAL A 24 10.29 1.61 7.93
N PRO A 25 10.94 2.56 8.62
CA PRO A 25 12.01 2.24 9.57
C PRO A 25 11.53 1.46 10.80
N ASP A 26 10.22 1.47 11.08
CA ASP A 26 9.60 0.81 12.22
C ASP A 26 9.24 -0.67 11.98
N VAL A 27 9.40 -1.16 10.75
CA VAL A 27 9.04 -2.55 10.39
C VAL A 27 10.24 -3.48 10.60
N THR A 28 10.12 -4.38 11.57
CA THR A 28 11.12 -5.40 11.87
C THR A 28 10.80 -6.73 11.19
N PRO A 29 11.79 -7.62 10.95
CA PRO A 29 11.54 -8.96 10.42
C PRO A 29 10.56 -9.80 11.26
N SER A 30 10.53 -9.61 12.58
CA SER A 30 9.64 -10.36 13.48
C SER A 30 8.16 -10.10 13.18
N ILE A 31 7.81 -8.85 12.87
CA ILE A 31 6.45 -8.45 12.51
C ILE A 31 6.01 -9.18 11.24
N CYS A 32 6.92 -9.35 10.28
CA CYS A 32 6.61 -10.04 9.03
C CYS A 32 6.43 -11.56 9.20
N LEU A 33 7.11 -12.18 10.17
CA LEU A 33 6.97 -13.61 10.46
C LEU A 33 5.71 -13.93 11.27
N SER A 34 5.12 -12.94 11.95
CA SER A 34 3.86 -13.07 12.68
C SER A 34 2.70 -12.47 11.89
N LEU A 35 1.84 -13.33 11.33
CA LEU A 35 0.67 -12.86 10.57
C LEU A 35 -0.26 -11.96 11.40
N VAL A 36 -0.34 -12.18 12.71
CA VAL A 36 -1.17 -11.36 13.61
C VAL A 36 -0.61 -9.94 13.72
N GLU A 37 0.69 -9.81 14.03
CA GLU A 37 1.35 -8.51 14.17
C GLU A 37 1.32 -7.71 12.86
N PHE A 38 1.59 -8.39 11.74
CA PHE A 38 1.49 -7.79 10.42
C PHE A 38 0.07 -7.27 10.13
N LYS A 39 -0.97 -8.07 10.42
CA LYS A 39 -2.36 -7.62 10.18
C LYS A 39 -2.77 -6.48 11.11
N ASP A 40 -2.30 -6.47 12.34
CA ASP A 40 -2.54 -5.36 13.28
C ASP A 40 -1.86 -4.07 12.82
N MET A 41 -0.64 -4.15 12.30
CA MET A 41 0.03 -3.00 11.68
C MET A 41 -0.75 -2.48 10.46
N LEU A 42 -1.21 -3.36 9.56
CA LEU A 42 -2.02 -2.93 8.42
C LEU A 42 -3.37 -2.31 8.83
N ARG A 43 -3.96 -2.75 9.94
CA ARG A 43 -5.17 -2.13 10.52
C ARG A 43 -4.87 -0.71 11.00
N GLN A 44 -3.72 -0.48 11.63
CA GLN A 44 -3.30 0.86 12.07
C GLN A 44 -3.11 1.79 10.87
N PHE A 45 -2.47 1.34 9.78
CA PHE A 45 -2.37 2.14 8.55
C PHE A 45 -3.74 2.50 7.96
N ARG A 46 -4.68 1.54 7.92
CA ARG A 46 -6.06 1.79 7.45
C ARG A 46 -6.79 2.82 8.32
N ALA A 47 -6.60 2.79 9.64
CA ALA A 47 -7.17 3.79 10.53
C ALA A 47 -6.65 5.21 10.23
N VAL A 48 -5.37 5.34 9.84
CA VAL A 48 -4.81 6.62 9.40
C VAL A 48 -5.44 7.08 8.09
N ASP A 49 -5.65 6.18 7.11
CA ASP A 49 -6.33 6.55 5.85
C ASP A 49 -7.77 7.01 6.07
N ASP A 50 -8.50 6.36 6.97
CA ASP A 50 -9.86 6.74 7.33
C ASP A 50 -9.88 8.16 7.91
N GLY A 51 -8.86 8.52 8.70
CA GLY A 51 -8.63 9.88 9.19
C GLY A 51 -8.39 10.90 8.08
N VAL A 52 -7.56 10.57 7.09
CA VAL A 52 -7.29 11.43 5.92
C VAL A 52 -8.57 11.62 5.10
N THR A 53 -9.32 10.54 4.87
CA THR A 53 -10.59 10.57 4.13
C THR A 53 -11.64 11.40 4.87
N LEU A 54 -11.72 11.27 6.20
CA LEU A 54 -12.62 12.07 7.02
C LEU A 54 -12.30 13.56 6.93
N ARG A 55 -11.01 13.92 6.99
CA ARG A 55 -10.54 15.31 6.82
C ARG A 55 -10.92 15.87 5.46
N LEU A 56 -10.71 15.11 4.38
CA LEU A 56 -11.11 15.51 3.03
C LEU A 56 -12.63 15.74 2.93
N ASN A 57 -13.43 14.83 3.47
CA ASN A 57 -14.87 14.94 3.45
C ASN A 57 -15.36 16.16 4.24
N ARG A 58 -14.75 16.43 5.39
CA ARG A 58 -15.03 17.61 6.21
C ARG A 58 -14.68 18.91 5.48
N ALA A 59 -13.51 18.98 4.87
CA ALA A 59 -13.09 20.13 4.08
C ALA A 59 -14.06 20.42 2.93
N PHE A 60 -14.50 19.39 2.24
CA PHE A 60 -15.50 19.52 1.19
C PHE A 60 -16.85 20.02 1.73
N ALA A 61 -17.31 19.49 2.86
CA ALA A 61 -18.54 19.98 3.50
C ALA A 61 -18.44 21.46 3.88
N GLN A 62 -17.31 21.87 4.46
CA GLN A 62 -17.05 23.28 4.78
C GLN A 62 -17.07 24.17 3.53
N SER A 63 -16.47 23.74 2.41
CA SER A 63 -16.49 24.51 1.16
C SER A 63 -17.90 24.70 0.58
N ARG A 64 -18.81 23.75 0.83
CA ARG A 64 -20.23 23.86 0.46
C ARG A 64 -20.96 24.89 1.32
N ASP A 65 -20.71 24.87 2.62
CA ASP A 65 -21.40 25.76 3.56
C ASP A 65 -20.91 27.21 3.47
N THR A 66 -19.64 27.44 3.12
CA THR A 66 -19.09 28.80 2.94
C THR A 66 -19.45 29.44 1.60
N GLY A 67 -20.07 28.70 0.68
CA GLY A 67 -20.44 29.23 -0.64
C GLY A 67 -19.22 29.63 -1.49
N SER A 68 -18.02 29.12 -1.19
CA SER A 68 -16.83 29.26 -2.02
C SER A 68 -16.96 28.37 -3.27
N SER A 69 -17.95 28.73 -4.08
CA SER A 69 -18.33 28.08 -5.31
C SER A 69 -18.17 29.12 -6.39
N ALA A 70 -17.13 28.96 -7.21
CA ALA A 70 -17.07 29.68 -8.46
C ALA A 70 -18.11 29.02 -9.39
N PRO A 71 -19.21 29.70 -9.77
CA PRO A 71 -20.00 29.21 -10.88
C PRO A 71 -19.11 29.19 -12.13
N PRO A 72 -19.23 28.21 -13.04
CA PRO A 72 -18.70 28.40 -14.38
C PRO A 72 -19.34 29.65 -14.95
N SER A 73 -18.53 30.58 -15.46
CA SER A 73 -18.89 31.93 -15.94
C SER A 73 -19.89 31.99 -17.10
N LEU A 74 -20.70 30.96 -17.31
CA LEU A 74 -21.65 30.82 -18.41
C LEU A 74 -23.06 31.36 -18.11
N LEU A 75 -23.35 31.82 -16.89
CA LEU A 75 -24.68 32.34 -16.51
C LEU A 75 -24.69 33.72 -15.85
N GLN A 76 -23.60 34.49 -15.91
CA GLN A 76 -23.58 35.86 -15.39
C GLN A 76 -24.28 36.84 -16.36
N ARG A 77 -25.58 36.64 -16.63
CA ARG A 77 -26.42 37.74 -17.13
C ARG A 77 -26.71 38.67 -15.94
N HIS A 78 -26.13 39.86 -16.00
CA HIS A 78 -26.35 40.95 -15.06
C HIS A 78 -27.78 41.51 -15.22
N ASP A 79 -28.79 40.81 -14.71
CA ASP A 79 -30.09 41.41 -14.45
C ASP A 79 -30.12 41.92 -13.01
N LYS A 80 -30.28 43.24 -12.86
CA LYS A 80 -30.23 44.00 -11.60
C LYS A 80 -31.38 43.67 -10.62
N SER A 81 -32.09 42.58 -10.85
CA SER A 81 -33.26 42.10 -10.09
C SER A 81 -32.99 40.80 -9.32
N PHE A 82 -31.78 40.25 -9.36
CA PHE A 82 -31.44 39.10 -8.51
C PHE A 82 -30.94 39.58 -7.14
N SER A 83 -31.85 39.63 -6.16
CA SER A 83 -31.52 39.84 -4.76
C SER A 83 -30.95 38.54 -4.17
N SER A 84 -29.80 38.61 -3.48
CA SER A 84 -29.11 37.42 -2.95
C SER A 84 -29.96 36.56 -1.99
N SER A 85 -31.07 37.11 -1.49
CA SER A 85 -31.98 36.45 -0.56
C SER A 85 -32.95 35.45 -1.20
N SER A 86 -33.14 35.46 -2.54
CA SER A 86 -34.04 34.51 -3.24
C SER A 86 -33.31 33.33 -3.91
N ALA A 87 -31.99 33.22 -3.76
CA ALA A 87 -31.18 32.11 -4.26
C ALA A 87 -30.93 31.00 -3.22
N THR A 88 -31.79 30.88 -2.21
CA THR A 88 -31.66 29.84 -1.17
C THR A 88 -31.98 28.43 -1.68
N ASP A 89 -32.58 28.29 -2.87
CA ASP A 89 -33.13 27.02 -3.35
C ASP A 89 -32.65 26.57 -4.74
N LEU A 90 -31.73 27.30 -5.38
CA LEU A 90 -30.99 26.80 -6.55
C LEU A 90 -29.70 26.10 -6.10
N GLY A 91 -29.86 25.08 -5.26
CA GLY A 91 -28.84 24.10 -4.92
C GLY A 91 -27.62 24.65 -4.17
N ARG A 92 -27.57 24.36 -2.86
CA ARG A 92 -26.33 24.20 -2.08
C ARG A 92 -25.24 23.60 -2.99
N THR A 93 -24.27 24.42 -3.36
CA THR A 93 -23.65 24.39 -4.69
C THR A 93 -23.15 22.99 -5.10
N THR A 94 -23.58 22.53 -6.29
CA THR A 94 -23.02 21.34 -6.98
C THR A 94 -21.56 21.55 -7.40
N TYR A 95 -21.06 22.78 -7.22
CA TYR A 95 -19.74 23.28 -7.61
C TYR A 95 -18.78 23.49 -6.43
N ALA A 96 -19.13 23.05 -5.22
CA ALA A 96 -18.16 23.09 -4.13
C ALA A 96 -16.91 22.30 -4.51
N SER A 97 -15.76 22.93 -4.29
CA SER A 97 -14.44 22.35 -4.54
C SER A 97 -13.57 22.62 -3.32
N VAL A 98 -12.84 21.61 -2.89
CA VAL A 98 -11.78 21.80 -1.90
C VAL A 98 -10.69 22.68 -2.55
N PRO A 99 -10.13 23.68 -1.85
CA PRO A 99 -9.03 24.49 -2.37
C PRO A 99 -7.85 23.62 -2.82
N ASP A 100 -7.24 23.96 -3.95
CA ASP A 100 -6.16 23.17 -4.54
C ASP A 100 -4.98 22.95 -3.59
N THR A 101 -4.67 23.93 -2.73
CA THR A 101 -3.61 23.82 -1.71
C THR A 101 -3.90 22.72 -0.70
N MET A 102 -5.16 22.54 -0.31
CA MET A 102 -5.58 21.48 0.59
C MET A 102 -5.64 20.13 -0.12
N CYS A 103 -6.07 20.09 -1.38
CA CYS A 103 -5.96 18.90 -2.22
C CYS A 103 -4.50 18.44 -2.37
N ALA A 104 -3.56 19.35 -2.58
CA ALA A 104 -2.13 19.05 -2.67
C ALA A 104 -1.57 18.45 -1.37
N ALA A 105 -1.95 19.02 -0.21
CA ALA A 105 -1.54 18.50 1.09
C ALA A 105 -2.08 17.09 1.34
N ILE A 106 -3.38 16.88 1.11
CA ILE A 106 -4.04 15.57 1.27
C ILE A 106 -3.49 14.55 0.27
N TRP A 107 -3.20 14.96 -0.97
CA TRP A 107 -2.56 14.09 -1.97
C TRP A 107 -1.21 13.57 -1.50
N THR A 108 -0.37 14.47 -0.97
CA THR A 108 0.96 14.12 -0.45
C THR A 108 0.84 13.12 0.69
N GLU A 109 -0.10 13.33 1.63
CA GLU A 109 -0.36 12.39 2.73
C GLU A 109 -0.81 11.02 2.20
N LEU A 110 -1.74 10.97 1.24
CA LEU A 110 -2.21 9.72 0.63
C LEU A 110 -1.08 8.95 -0.04
N VAL A 111 -0.26 9.61 -0.86
CA VAL A 111 0.87 8.99 -1.55
C VAL A 111 1.89 8.42 -0.57
N GLN A 112 2.18 9.14 0.53
CA GLN A 112 3.07 8.65 1.58
C GLN A 112 2.50 7.42 2.27
N LEU A 113 1.20 7.40 2.59
CA LEU A 113 0.54 6.26 3.24
C LEU A 113 0.49 5.03 2.33
N TRP A 114 0.13 5.20 1.05
CA TRP A 114 0.15 4.11 0.06
C TRP A 114 1.55 3.55 -0.14
N THR A 115 2.55 4.43 -0.25
CA THR A 115 3.96 4.04 -0.39
C THR A 115 4.42 3.23 0.82
N ARG A 116 4.18 3.76 2.02
CA ARG A 116 4.58 3.13 3.28
C ARG A 116 3.98 1.73 3.43
N ARG A 117 2.67 1.59 3.18
CA ARG A 117 1.97 0.32 3.30
C ARG A 117 2.38 -0.68 2.21
N GLU A 118 2.49 -0.25 0.96
CA GLU A 118 2.95 -1.11 -0.13
C GLU A 118 4.37 -1.63 0.13
N ASP A 119 5.28 -0.76 0.56
CA ASP A 119 6.66 -1.12 0.88
C ASP A 119 6.71 -2.06 2.10
N THR A 120 5.83 -1.87 3.11
CA THR A 120 5.67 -2.81 4.24
C THR A 120 5.28 -4.21 3.76
N ILE A 121 4.25 -4.29 2.90
CA ILE A 121 3.75 -5.57 2.41
C ILE A 121 4.83 -6.28 1.58
N LYS A 122 5.50 -5.57 0.67
CA LYS A 122 6.60 -6.11 -0.15
C LYS A 122 7.75 -6.59 0.72
N TYR A 123 8.17 -5.79 1.70
CA TYR A 123 9.20 -6.18 2.64
C TYR A 123 8.85 -7.47 3.39
N CYS A 124 7.61 -7.59 3.88
CA CYS A 124 7.19 -8.80 4.58
C CYS A 124 7.09 -10.04 3.68
N ILE A 125 6.72 -9.86 2.41
CA ILE A 125 6.78 -10.92 1.40
C ILE A 125 8.22 -11.39 1.21
N ASP A 126 9.19 -10.47 1.10
CA ASP A 126 10.60 -10.80 0.89
C ASP A 126 11.22 -11.49 2.12
N VAL A 127 10.90 -11.02 3.32
CA VAL A 127 11.34 -11.65 4.59
C VAL A 127 10.80 -13.08 4.68
N ASN A 128 9.51 -13.28 4.39
CA ASN A 128 8.90 -14.62 4.40
C ASN A 128 9.49 -15.53 3.32
N ALA A 129 9.72 -15.01 2.11
CA ALA A 129 10.30 -15.78 1.02
C ALA A 129 11.70 -16.31 1.35
N LYS A 130 12.50 -15.54 2.10
CA LYS A 130 13.82 -15.99 2.57
C LYS A 130 13.76 -16.97 3.75
N HIS A 131 12.71 -16.87 4.57
CA HIS A 131 12.56 -17.74 5.74
C HIS A 131 11.88 -19.07 5.40
N MET A 132 11.18 -19.16 4.28
CA MET A 132 10.59 -20.42 3.82
C MET A 132 11.64 -21.33 3.20
N PRO A 133 11.64 -22.63 3.56
CA PRO A 133 12.45 -23.61 2.86
C PRO A 133 12.07 -23.61 1.39
N ARG A 134 13.07 -23.54 0.51
CA ARG A 134 12.88 -23.58 -0.94
C ARG A 134 12.05 -24.84 -1.28
N PRO A 135 10.99 -24.75 -2.09
CA PRO A 135 10.24 -25.93 -2.48
C PRO A 135 11.22 -26.91 -3.13
N LEU A 136 11.33 -28.11 -2.57
CA LEU A 136 12.16 -29.18 -3.10
C LEU A 136 11.80 -29.37 -4.59
N SER A 137 12.81 -29.45 -5.45
CA SER A 137 12.61 -29.69 -6.87
C SER A 137 11.85 -31.00 -7.06
N ARG A 138 11.15 -31.16 -8.20
CA ARG A 138 10.49 -32.42 -8.54
C ARG A 138 11.47 -33.59 -8.53
N ASP A 139 12.73 -33.33 -8.88
CA ASP A 139 13.82 -34.31 -8.86
C ASP A 139 14.25 -34.66 -7.42
N ASP A 140 14.36 -33.66 -6.53
CA ASP A 140 14.67 -33.90 -5.11
C ASP A 140 13.61 -34.76 -4.43
N ARG A 141 12.33 -34.60 -4.82
CA ARG A 141 11.21 -35.41 -4.30
C ARG A 141 11.30 -36.87 -4.74
N LEU A 142 11.83 -37.16 -5.93
CA LEU A 142 11.96 -38.52 -6.44
C LEU A 142 13.15 -39.26 -5.80
N ASP A 143 14.21 -38.52 -5.40
CA ASP A 143 15.36 -39.09 -4.68
C ASP A 143 15.01 -39.49 -3.23
N LEU A 144 14.08 -38.78 -2.58
CA LEU A 144 13.52 -39.14 -1.27
C LEU A 144 12.76 -40.49 -1.31
N ASP A 145 12.04 -40.77 -2.38
CA ASP A 145 11.35 -42.06 -2.58
C ASP A 145 12.32 -43.20 -2.95
N ARG A 146 13.57 -42.89 -3.34
CA ARG A 146 14.59 -43.87 -3.74
C ARG A 146 15.56 -44.24 -2.61
N ALA A 147 15.52 -43.54 -1.48
CA ALA A 147 16.36 -43.86 -0.33
C ALA A 147 15.98 -45.25 0.24
N PRO A 148 16.96 -46.17 0.45
CA PRO A 148 16.67 -47.48 0.99
C PRO A 148 16.11 -47.36 2.42
N ALA A 149 15.12 -48.21 2.74
CA ALA A 149 14.32 -48.24 3.98
C ALA A 149 15.11 -48.44 5.31
N ALA A 150 16.43 -48.29 5.31
CA ALA A 150 17.30 -48.48 6.47
C ALA A 150 17.55 -47.19 7.28
N ALA A 151 17.17 -46.02 6.79
CA ALA A 151 17.20 -44.78 7.57
C ALA A 151 15.78 -44.47 8.06
N SER A 152 15.52 -44.75 9.34
CA SER A 152 14.33 -44.32 10.07
C SER A 152 14.31 -42.78 10.18
N VAL A 153 14.05 -42.10 9.07
CA VAL A 153 13.57 -40.71 9.11
C VAL A 153 12.10 -40.81 9.51
N PRO A 154 11.65 -40.17 10.59
CA PRO A 154 10.22 -40.12 10.85
C PRO A 154 9.60 -39.50 9.61
N ALA A 155 8.78 -40.30 8.92
CA ALA A 155 7.93 -39.82 7.86
C ALA A 155 7.07 -38.72 8.47
N THR A 156 7.55 -37.48 8.40
CA THR A 156 6.72 -36.31 8.49
C THR A 156 5.80 -36.48 7.30
N ALA A 157 4.64 -37.06 7.60
CA ALA A 157 3.60 -37.34 6.65
C ALA A 157 3.52 -36.13 5.73
N VAL A 158 3.70 -36.36 4.43
CA VAL A 158 3.48 -35.34 3.40
C VAL A 158 2.06 -34.86 3.63
N SER A 159 1.92 -33.79 4.40
CA SER A 159 0.64 -33.28 4.84
C SER A 159 -0.08 -32.89 3.57
N ARG A 160 -1.25 -33.48 3.34
CA ARG A 160 -2.16 -33.01 2.29
C ARG A 160 -2.68 -31.60 2.57
N GLY A 161 -2.44 -31.07 3.78
CA GLY A 161 -2.77 -29.71 4.17
C GLY A 161 -1.68 -28.72 3.76
N GLU A 162 -2.10 -27.52 3.38
CA GLU A 162 -1.24 -26.35 3.20
C GLU A 162 -0.43 -26.10 4.48
N SER A 163 0.88 -25.87 4.34
CA SER A 163 1.72 -25.53 5.48
C SER A 163 1.39 -24.11 6.00
N ASP A 164 1.63 -23.85 7.29
CA ASP A 164 1.44 -22.51 7.88
C ASP A 164 2.26 -21.44 7.13
N ALA A 165 3.42 -21.83 6.63
CA ALA A 165 4.27 -21.01 5.78
C ALA A 165 3.58 -20.66 4.45
N GLU A 166 3.13 -21.64 3.68
CA GLU A 166 2.41 -21.42 2.42
C GLU A 166 1.15 -20.58 2.62
N PHE A 167 0.39 -20.88 3.68
CA PHE A 167 -0.79 -20.11 4.08
C PHE A 167 -0.43 -18.64 4.32
N THR A 168 0.61 -18.38 5.13
CA THR A 168 1.08 -17.02 5.43
C THR A 168 1.52 -16.30 4.16
N MET A 169 2.30 -16.95 3.29
CA MET A 169 2.73 -16.35 2.03
C MET A 169 1.56 -15.95 1.14
N ARG A 170 0.53 -16.80 1.04
CA ARG A 170 -0.67 -16.49 0.29
C ARG A 170 -1.42 -15.31 0.91
N GLN A 171 -1.54 -15.25 2.24
CA GLN A 171 -2.15 -14.11 2.92
C GLN A 171 -1.40 -12.80 2.62
N LEU A 172 -0.06 -12.79 2.70
CA LEU A 172 0.74 -11.61 2.39
C LEU A 172 0.55 -11.13 0.94
N ARG A 173 0.52 -12.06 -0.02
CA ARG A 173 0.24 -11.73 -1.43
C ARG A 173 -1.17 -11.19 -1.65
N ASN A 174 -2.16 -11.73 -0.94
CA ASN A 174 -3.52 -11.21 -0.99
C ASN A 174 -3.61 -9.77 -0.46
N GLU A 175 -2.79 -9.39 0.52
CA GLU A 175 -2.75 -8.02 1.02
C GLU A 175 -2.25 -7.01 -0.03
N LEU A 176 -1.40 -7.39 -0.98
CA LEU A 176 -1.08 -6.51 -2.13
C LEU A 176 -2.31 -6.23 -3.01
N ALA A 177 -3.13 -7.25 -3.24
CA ALA A 177 -4.37 -7.08 -4.00
C ALA A 177 -5.38 -6.22 -3.22
N ILE A 178 -5.50 -6.43 -1.91
CA ILE A 178 -6.32 -5.59 -1.04
C ILE A 178 -5.81 -4.15 -1.05
N GLU A 179 -4.50 -3.94 -1.06
CA GLU A 179 -3.91 -2.61 -1.08
C GLU A 179 -4.27 -1.84 -2.35
N ALA A 180 -4.22 -2.50 -3.52
CA ALA A 180 -4.67 -1.90 -4.77
C ALA A 180 -6.16 -1.47 -4.70
N ILE A 181 -7.02 -2.26 -4.03
CA ILE A 181 -8.43 -1.92 -3.83
C ILE A 181 -8.58 -0.70 -2.90
N VAL A 182 -7.86 -0.68 -1.78
CA VAL A 182 -7.92 0.42 -0.79
C VAL A 182 -7.43 1.73 -1.42
N ARG A 183 -6.32 1.67 -2.16
CA ARG A 183 -5.80 2.79 -2.95
C ARG A 183 -6.82 3.31 -3.94
N ARG A 184 -7.43 2.43 -4.74
CA ARG A 184 -8.45 2.84 -5.73
C ARG A 184 -9.63 3.54 -5.06
N ARG A 185 -10.14 2.99 -3.95
CA ARG A 185 -11.28 3.59 -3.21
C ARG A 185 -10.95 4.98 -2.67
N SER A 186 -9.78 5.14 -2.06
CA SER A 186 -9.34 6.44 -1.54
C SER A 186 -9.07 7.45 -2.67
N LEU A 187 -8.52 6.99 -3.80
CA LEU A 187 -8.32 7.80 -5.00
C LEU A 187 -9.66 8.27 -5.62
N ASP A 188 -10.66 7.41 -5.69
CA ASP A 188 -11.98 7.76 -6.23
C ASP A 188 -12.64 8.83 -5.36
N VAL A 189 -12.57 8.69 -4.03
CA VAL A 189 -13.04 9.72 -3.11
C VAL A 189 -12.26 11.02 -3.32
N PHE A 190 -10.93 10.97 -3.41
CA PHE A 190 -10.09 12.12 -3.65
C PHE A 190 -10.49 12.87 -4.94
N LYS A 191 -10.52 12.18 -6.08
CA LYS A 191 -10.89 12.76 -7.39
C LYS A 191 -12.30 13.35 -7.39
N SER A 192 -13.23 12.76 -6.63
CA SER A 192 -14.60 13.30 -6.54
C SER A 192 -14.67 14.69 -5.91
N ARG A 193 -13.76 14.98 -4.96
CA ARG A 193 -13.74 16.23 -4.17
C ARG A 193 -12.73 17.26 -4.68
N CYS A 194 -11.64 16.79 -5.27
CA CYS A 194 -10.53 17.56 -5.81
C CYS A 194 -10.51 17.49 -7.35
N ARG A 195 -11.57 17.98 -7.99
CA ARG A 195 -11.78 17.80 -9.44
C ARG A 195 -10.82 18.61 -10.33
N LEU A 196 -10.37 19.76 -9.84
CA LEU A 196 -9.47 20.67 -10.56
C LEU A 196 -7.99 20.37 -10.27
N PHE A 197 -7.73 19.51 -9.29
CA PHE A 197 -6.38 19.16 -8.89
C PHE A 197 -5.74 18.20 -9.88
N SER A 198 -4.45 18.45 -10.18
CA SER A 198 -3.57 17.52 -10.88
C SER A 198 -2.28 17.35 -10.08
N PRO A 199 -1.80 16.12 -9.85
CA PRO A 199 -0.59 15.87 -9.08
C PRO A 199 0.69 16.23 -9.86
N ALA A 200 1.80 16.33 -9.12
CA ALA A 200 3.13 16.43 -9.73
C ALA A 200 3.52 15.09 -10.38
N HIS A 201 4.20 15.17 -11.53
CA HIS A 201 4.34 14.04 -12.44
C HIS A 201 5.58 13.16 -12.15
N THR A 202 5.83 12.76 -10.90
CA THR A 202 6.81 11.66 -10.67
C THR A 202 6.23 10.35 -11.21
N GLU A 203 7.07 9.44 -11.72
CA GLU A 203 6.59 8.18 -12.34
C GLU A 203 5.71 7.36 -11.37
N ARG A 204 6.12 7.29 -10.10
CA ARG A 204 5.38 6.60 -9.03
C ARG A 204 4.04 7.28 -8.72
N GLU A 205 4.01 8.61 -8.61
CA GLU A 205 2.76 9.34 -8.40
C GLU A 205 1.82 9.24 -9.60
N GLN A 206 2.35 9.20 -10.83
CA GLN A 206 1.55 8.96 -12.02
C GLN A 206 0.92 7.57 -12.01
N ALA A 207 1.66 6.55 -11.56
CA ALA A 207 1.11 5.20 -11.38
C ALA A 207 -0.06 5.21 -10.38
N TYR A 208 0.14 5.83 -9.21
CA TYR A 208 -0.92 5.98 -8.21
C TYR A 208 -2.11 6.80 -8.72
N TRP A 209 -1.89 7.85 -9.49
CA TRP A 209 -2.97 8.65 -10.10
C TRP A 209 -3.80 7.85 -11.11
N ARG A 210 -3.20 6.87 -11.79
CA ARG A 210 -3.90 5.95 -12.70
C ARG A 210 -4.54 4.77 -11.97
N GLY A 211 -4.28 4.60 -10.68
CA GLY A 211 -4.83 3.53 -9.85
C GLY A 211 -4.04 2.22 -9.93
N TYR A 212 -2.77 2.28 -10.36
CA TYR A 212 -1.83 1.16 -10.33
C TYR A 212 -1.07 1.09 -9.01
#